data_AF-E9I1P1-F1
#
_entry.id   AF-E9I1P1-F1
#
_cell.length_a   1.000
_cell.length_b   1.000
_cell.length_c   1.000
_cell.angle_alpha   90.00
_cell.angle_beta   90.00
_cell.angle_gamma   90.00
#
_symmetry.space_group_name_H-M   'P 1'
#
loop_
_entity.id
_entity.type
_entity.pdbx_description
1 polymer ?
#
loop_
_entity_poly.entity_id
_entity_poly.type
_entity_poly.pdbx_seq_one_letter_code
_entity_poly.pdbx_strand_id
1 'polypeptide(L)' 'MPGTRNYYLELKMNGHDVRLKLDSGCDKPMISKAVWTQMKEPKLLIIKGIARTSATGVVP' A
#
# COMPACT_ATOMS: atom_id res chain seq x y z
N MET A 1 23.48 -17.53 0.05
CA MET A 1 22.01 -17.43 0.17
C MET A 1 21.49 -16.80 -1.10
N PRO A 2 20.52 -17.39 -1.82
CA PRO A 2 19.94 -16.73 -2.99
C PRO A 2 19.36 -15.40 -2.51
N GLY A 3 19.81 -14.29 -3.12
CA GLY A 3 19.47 -12.94 -2.67
C GLY A 3 17.97 -12.74 -2.56
N THR A 4 17.54 -12.10 -1.48
CA THR A 4 16.13 -11.81 -1.21
C THR A 4 15.58 -10.96 -2.36
N ARG A 5 14.68 -11.53 -3.17
CA ARG A 5 14.00 -10.78 -4.23
C ARG A 5 13.02 -9.81 -3.58
N ASN A 6 13.16 -8.52 -3.87
CA ASN A 6 12.21 -7.51 -3.46
C ASN A 6 11.09 -7.41 -4.50
N TYR A 7 9.85 -7.46 -4.05
CA TYR A 7 8.67 -7.29 -4.89
C TYR A 7 8.08 -5.90 -4.68
N TYR A 8 7.57 -5.30 -5.75
CA TYR A 8 7.02 -3.95 -5.73
C TYR A 8 5.70 -3.88 -6.51
N LEU A 9 4.80 -3.00 -6.07
CA LEU A 9 3.58 -2.62 -6.76
C LEU A 9 3.64 -1.13 -7.11
N GLU A 10 3.38 -0.79 -8.36
CA GLU A 10 3.16 0.59 -8.78
C GLU A 10 1.66 0.91 -8.63
N LEU A 11 1.32 1.98 -7.92
CA LEU A 11 -0.07 2.36 -7.65
C LEU A 11 -0.24 3.88 -7.63
N LYS A 12 -1.48 4.33 -7.87
CA LYS A 12 -1.88 5.74 -7.66
C LYS A 12 -2.58 5.88 -6.32
N MET A 13 -2.08 6.77 -5.47
CA MET A 13 -2.69 7.11 -4.18
C MET A 13 -2.93 8.63 -4.13
N ASN A 14 -4.19 9.03 -3.96
CA ASN A 14 -4.61 10.44 -3.98
C ASN A 14 -4.12 11.22 -5.22
N GLY A 15 -4.05 10.55 -6.38
CA GLY A 15 -3.56 11.15 -7.62
C GLY A 15 -2.03 11.18 -7.80
N HIS A 16 -1.27 10.67 -6.83
CA HIS A 16 0.19 10.57 -6.90
C HIS A 16 0.64 9.14 -7.23
N ASP A 17 1.61 8.99 -8.13
CA ASP A 17 2.26 7.71 -8.40
C ASP A 17 3.18 7.31 -7.24
N VAL A 18 3.00 6.09 -6.72
CA VAL A 18 3.72 5.55 -5.57
C VAL A 18 4.16 4.12 -5.85
N ARG A 19 5.39 3.83 -5.47
CA ARG A 19 5.95 2.47 -5.51
C ARG A 19 5.93 1.84 -4.11
N LEU A 20 5.08 0.84 -3.93
CA LEU A 20 4.94 0.10 -2.67
C LEU A 20 5.84 -1.14 -2.68
N LYS A 21 6.68 -1.31 -1.65
CA LYS A 21 7.41 -2.57 -1.43
C LYS A 21 6.47 -3.60 -0.77
N LEU A 22 6.40 -4.80 -1.33
CA LEU A 22 5.74 -5.93 -0.69
C LEU A 22 6.70 -6.61 0.29
N ASP A 23 6.35 -6.54 1.57
CA ASP A 23 7.17 -7.06 2.66
C ASP A 23 6.29 -7.89 3.61
N SER A 24 6.31 -9.21 3.44
CA SER A 24 5.51 -10.13 4.27
C SER A 24 5.99 -10.23 5.71
N GLY A 25 7.19 -9.71 6.03
CA GLY A 25 7.71 -9.61 7.39
C GLY A 25 7.26 -8.34 8.12
N CYS A 26 6.52 -7.45 7.46
CA CYS A 26 6.07 -6.18 8.03
C CYS A 26 4.73 -6.35 8.76
N ASP A 27 4.72 -6.11 10.08
CA ASP A 27 3.52 -6.22 10.92
C ASP A 27 2.47 -5.14 10.58
N LYS A 28 2.91 -3.90 10.29
CA LYS A 28 2.04 -2.75 10.04
C LYS A 28 2.45 -2.02 8.77
N PRO A 29 1.51 -1.63 7.89
CA PRO A 29 1.82 -0.81 6.74
C PRO A 29 2.51 0.49 7.15
N MET A 30 3.55 0.87 6.40
CA MET A 30 4.31 2.08 6.62
C MET A 30 4.33 2.95 5.36
N ILE A 31 4.35 4.26 5.54
CA ILE A 31 4.57 5.23 4.47
C ILE A 31 5.80 6.07 4.81
N SER A 32 6.62 6.39 3.81
CA SER A 32 7.75 7.28 4.02
C SER A 32 7.25 8.71 4.24
N LYS A 33 7.96 9.46 5.08
CA LYS A 33 7.62 10.88 5.34
C LYS A 33 7.66 11.72 4.06
N ALA A 34 8.58 11.43 3.15
CA ALA A 34 8.67 12.12 1.86
C ALA A 34 7.40 11.96 1.02
N VAL A 35 6.89 10.72 0.87
CA VAL A 35 5.65 10.45 0.13
C VAL A 35 4.45 11.08 0.85
N TRP A 36 4.41 11.00 2.18
CA TRP A 36 3.37 11.63 2.99
C TRP A 36 3.29 13.15 2.78
N THR A 37 4.42 13.83 2.83
CA THR A 37 4.52 15.28 2.58
C THR A 37 4.22 15.62 1.12
N GLN A 38 4.63 14.80 0.15
CA GLN A 38 4.27 14.99 -1.27
C GLN A 38 2.74 14.97 -1.48
N MET A 39 2.02 14.16 -0.69
CA MET A 39 0.56 14.12 -0.67
C MET A 39 -0.09 15.23 0.14
N LYS A 40 0.69 16.20 0.63
CA LYS A 40 0.23 17.30 1.50
C LYS A 40 -0.39 16.81 2.81
N GLU A 41 0.10 15.70 3.33
CA GLU A 41 -0.26 15.20 4.66
C GLU A 41 -1.78 15.05 4.85
N PRO A 42 -2.45 14.26 3.98
CA PRO A 42 -3.89 14.24 3.91
C PRO A 42 -4.51 13.79 5.24
N LYS A 43 -5.64 14.36 5.63
CA LYS A 43 -6.33 13.94 6.86
C LYS A 43 -6.74 12.47 6.76
N LEU A 44 -6.24 11.64 7.68
CA LEU A 44 -6.63 10.23 7.76
C LEU A 44 -8.06 10.11 8.29
N LEU A 45 -8.89 9.38 7.54
CA LEU A 45 -10.25 9.03 7.97
C LEU A 45 -10.21 7.70 8.70
N ILE A 46 -10.81 7.64 9.89
CA ILE A 46 -10.99 6.37 10.60
C ILE A 46 -12.14 5.63 9.91
N ILE A 47 -11.81 4.67 9.06
CA ILE A 47 -12.81 3.80 8.44
C ILE A 47 -13.03 2.61 9.39
N LYS A 48 -14.18 2.58 10.09
CA LYS A 48 -14.61 1.39 10.84
C LYS A 48 -15.19 0.38 9.84
N GLY A 49 -14.51 -0.75 9.65
CA GLY A 49 -14.99 -1.84 8.80
C GLY A 49 -14.72 -1.61 7.32
N ILE A 50 -13.46 -1.71 6.91
CA ILE A 50 -13.17 -2.06 5.51
C ILE A 50 -13.58 -3.53 5.37
N ALA A 51 -14.74 -3.79 4.78
CA ALA A 51 -15.01 -5.12 4.25
C ALA A 51 -13.89 -5.41 3.26
N ARG A 52 -12.98 -6.33 3.62
CA ARG A 52 -12.02 -6.89 2.67
C ARG A 52 -12.81 -7.69 1.65
N THR A 53 -13.39 -7.03 0.66
CA THR A 53 -13.79 -7.71 -0.56
C THR A 53 -12.51 -8.06 -1.29
N SER A 54 -12.08 -9.31 -1.12
CA SER A 54 -11.06 -9.88 -1.98
C SER A 54 -11.59 -9.79 -3.41
N ALA A 55 -10.92 -9.01 -4.25
CA ALA A 55 -11.06 -9.13 -5.70
C ALA A 55 -10.36 -10.42 -6.18
N THR A 56 -10.67 -11.55 -5.55
CA THR A 56 -10.51 -12.85 -6.20
C THR A 56 -11.63 -12.90 -7.21
N GLY A 57 -11.36 -12.43 -8.43
CA GLY A 57 -12.26 -12.55 -9.57
C GLY A 57 -12.46 -14.00 -9.99
N VAL A 58 -13.00 -14.83 -9.10
CA VAL A 58 -13.70 -16.05 -9.49
C VAL A 58 -15.10 -15.58 -9.85
N VAL A 59 -15.24 -15.15 -11.11
CA VAL A 59 -16.54 -15.00 -11.77
C VAL A 59 -17.11 -16.42 -11.91
N PRO A 60 -18.35 -16.71 -11.44
CA PRO A 60 -19.04 -17.95 -11.79
C PRO A 60 -19.21 -18.12 -13.30
#